data_AF-A0A946VFI7-F1
#
_entry.id   AF-A0A946VFI7-F1
#
_cell.length_a   1.000
_cell.length_b   1.000
_cell.length_c   1.000
_cell.angle_alpha   90.00
_cell.angle_beta   90.00
_cell.angle_gamma   90.00
#
_symmetry.space_group_name_H-M   'P 1'
#
loop_
_entity.id
_entity.type
_entity.pdbx_description
1 polymer ?
#
loop_
_entity_poly.entity_id
_entity_poly.type
_entity_poly.pdbx_seq_one_letter_code
_entity_poly.pdbx_strand_id
1 'polypeptide(L)'
;ISQMNAEMVASMPDSVRAIIESRPVWSTVAFAIAVSGGALGAILLLIRKSVAYYLFITSLVGAVVAQIPLLGLTDFPAGVLIGGLSQLIVTVFLIWYSKWAKRKGWIS
;
A
#
# COMPACT_ATOMS: atom_id res chain seq x y z
N ILE A 1 -15.55 8.31 5.42
CA ILE A 1 -16.93 8.84 5.49
C ILE A 1 -17.23 9.74 4.27
N SER A 2 -16.33 10.60 3.81
CA SER A 2 -16.57 11.47 2.63
C SER A 2 -16.90 10.72 1.31
N GLN A 3 -16.26 9.58 1.00
CA GLN A 3 -16.54 8.85 -0.26
C GLN A 3 -17.83 8.01 -0.27
N MET A 4 -18.51 7.86 0.88
CA MET A 4 -19.79 7.13 0.95
C MET A 4 -21.01 8.03 0.70
N ASN A 5 -20.81 9.35 0.70
CA ASN A 5 -21.86 10.32 0.38
C ASN A 5 -21.67 10.81 -1.06
N ALA A 6 -22.66 10.57 -1.92
CA ALA A 6 -22.64 10.97 -3.32
C ALA A 6 -22.50 12.49 -3.51
N GLU A 7 -23.13 13.31 -2.66
CA GLU A 7 -23.03 14.77 -2.72
C GLU A 7 -21.60 15.25 -2.45
N MET A 8 -20.93 14.61 -1.50
CA MET A 8 -19.53 14.92 -1.20
C MET A 8 -18.61 14.50 -2.34
N VAL A 9 -18.84 13.35 -2.96
CA VAL A 9 -18.06 12.91 -4.14
C VAL A 9 -18.29 13.84 -5.33
N ALA A 10 -19.52 14.31 -5.54
CA ALA A 10 -19.83 15.26 -6.61
C ALA A 10 -19.12 16.62 -6.45
N SER A 11 -18.81 17.04 -5.22
CA SER A 11 -18.02 18.24 -4.95
C SER A 11 -16.51 18.08 -5.16
N MET A 12 -16.01 16.87 -5.42
CA MET A 12 -14.59 16.62 -5.64
C MET A 12 -14.17 16.96 -7.08
N PRO A 13 -12.88 17.28 -7.32
CA PRO A 13 -12.35 17.43 -8.67
C PRO A 13 -12.59 16.17 -9.52
N ASP A 14 -12.85 16.36 -10.81
CA ASP A 14 -13.17 15.26 -11.74
C ASP A 14 -12.08 14.18 -11.79
N SER A 15 -10.81 14.58 -11.67
CA SER A 15 -9.67 13.63 -11.60
C SER A 15 -9.73 12.70 -10.38
N VAL A 16 -10.20 13.20 -9.24
CA VAL A 16 -10.38 12.39 -8.02
C VAL A 16 -11.60 11.48 -8.16
N ARG A 17 -12.70 11.99 -8.72
CA ARG A 17 -13.93 11.22 -8.95
C ARG A 17 -13.70 10.04 -9.87
N ALA A 18 -12.97 10.25 -10.98
CA ALA A 18 -12.60 9.19 -11.91
C ALA A 18 -11.85 8.04 -11.20
N ILE A 19 -10.95 8.34 -10.26
CA ILE A 19 -10.24 7.32 -9.47
C ILE A 19 -11.20 6.52 -8.57
N ILE A 20 -12.20 7.17 -7.97
CA ILE A 20 -13.16 6.54 -7.08
C ILE A 20 -14.08 5.61 -7.86
N GLU A 21 -14.67 6.12 -8.95
CA GLU A 21 -15.66 5.42 -9.76
C GLU A 21 -15.06 4.26 -10.56
N SER A 22 -13.80 4.38 -11.00
CA SER A 22 -13.10 3.33 -11.75
C SER A 22 -12.41 2.27 -10.88
N ARG A 23 -12.42 2.42 -9.54
CA ARG A 23 -11.68 1.50 -8.66
C ARG A 23 -12.36 0.12 -8.59
N PRO A 24 -11.70 -0.95 -9.05
CA PRO A 24 -12.27 -2.29 -8.98
C PRO A 24 -12.11 -2.91 -7.59
N VAL A 25 -13.01 -3.84 -7.25
CA VAL A 25 -13.02 -4.52 -5.93
C VAL A 25 -11.71 -5.24 -5.63
N TRP A 26 -11.09 -5.87 -6.62
CA TRP A 26 -9.82 -6.58 -6.44
C TRP A 26 -8.68 -5.65 -6.02
N SER A 27 -8.70 -4.38 -6.44
CA SER A 27 -7.71 -3.38 -6.02
C SER A 27 -7.87 -3.03 -4.55
N THR A 28 -9.10 -2.99 -4.06
CA THR A 28 -9.39 -2.77 -2.63
C THR A 28 -8.93 -3.95 -1.78
N VAL A 29 -9.13 -5.19 -2.26
CA VAL A 29 -8.62 -6.40 -1.59
C VAL A 29 -7.09 -6.40 -1.56
N ALA A 30 -6.44 -6.06 -2.67
CA ALA A 30 -4.98 -5.93 -2.73
C ALA A 30 -4.44 -4.86 -1.77
N PHE A 31 -5.14 -3.73 -1.65
CA PHE A 31 -4.81 -2.69 -0.67
C PHE A 31 -4.96 -3.20 0.77
N ALA A 32 -6.02 -3.95 1.09
CA ALA A 32 -6.19 -4.55 2.40
C ALA A 32 -5.05 -5.52 2.75
N ILE A 33 -4.63 -6.35 1.79
CA ILE A 33 -3.45 -7.24 1.93
C ILE A 33 -2.17 -6.42 2.16
N ALA A 34 -2.00 -5.32 1.42
CA ALA A 34 -0.85 -4.43 1.58
C ALA A 34 -0.77 -3.88 3.02
N VAL A 35 -1.88 -3.36 3.54
CA VAL A 35 -1.95 -2.77 4.89
C VAL A 35 -1.79 -3.83 5.97
N SER A 36 -2.56 -4.92 5.90
CA SER A 36 -2.49 -6.00 6.90
C SER A 36 -1.12 -6.68 6.90
N GLY A 37 -0.55 -6.94 5.73
CA GLY A 37 0.80 -7.50 5.59
C GLY A 37 1.88 -6.58 6.16
N GLY A 38 1.76 -5.27 5.91
CA GLY A 38 2.69 -4.28 6.45
C GLY A 38 2.61 -4.16 7.98
N ALA A 39 1.39 -4.10 8.53
CA ALA A 39 1.16 -4.04 9.97
C ALA A 39 1.65 -5.31 10.68
N LEU A 40 1.27 -6.49 10.20
CA LEU A 40 1.72 -7.77 10.75
C LEU A 40 3.23 -7.95 10.62
N GLY A 41 3.81 -7.56 9.47
CA GLY A 41 5.26 -7.56 9.26
C GLY A 41 5.99 -6.67 10.26
N ALA A 42 5.49 -5.47 10.52
CA ALA A 42 6.06 -4.56 11.51
C ALA A 42 5.99 -5.11 12.94
N ILE A 43 4.86 -5.70 13.33
CA ILE A 43 4.71 -6.34 14.65
C ILE A 43 5.71 -7.49 14.80
N LEU A 44 5.81 -8.38 13.80
CA LEU A 44 6.75 -9.50 13.85
C LEU A 44 8.22 -9.06 13.85
N LEU A 45 8.53 -7.97 13.15
CA LEU A 45 9.87 -7.38 13.16
C LEU A 45 10.25 -6.90 14.58
N LEU A 46 9.31 -6.28 15.30
CA LEU A 46 9.50 -5.84 16.68
C LEU A 46 9.69 -7.04 17.65
N ILE A 47 8.98 -8.13 17.43
CA ILE A 47 9.11 -9.39 18.20
C ILE A 47 10.28 -10.26 17.66
N ARG A 48 11.13 -9.69 16.80
CA ARG A 48 12.36 -10.30 16.29
C ARG A 48 12.17 -11.62 15.53
N LYS A 49 11.08 -11.74 14.76
CA LYS A 49 10.80 -12.92 13.93
C LYS A 49 11.21 -12.69 12.47
N SER A 50 11.95 -13.63 11.89
CA SER A 50 12.40 -13.58 10.49
C SER A 50 11.27 -13.71 9.47
N VAL A 51 10.09 -14.18 9.91
CA VAL A 51 8.85 -14.24 9.10
C VAL A 51 8.39 -12.85 8.64
N ALA A 52 8.76 -11.78 9.37
CA ALA A 52 8.47 -10.40 8.99
C ALA A 52 8.90 -10.07 7.55
N TYR A 53 10.03 -10.62 7.10
CA TYR A 53 10.53 -10.43 5.74
C TYR A 53 9.53 -10.86 4.66
N TYR A 54 8.95 -12.06 4.81
CA TYR A 54 7.99 -12.59 3.84
C TYR A 54 6.68 -11.79 3.84
N LEU A 55 6.24 -11.32 5.02
CA LEU A 55 5.06 -10.47 5.13
C LEU A 55 5.24 -9.12 4.45
N PHE A 56 6.41 -8.49 4.58
CA PHE A 56 6.71 -7.26 3.84
C PHE A 56 6.75 -7.49 2.32
N ILE A 57 7.22 -8.64 1.84
CA ILE A 57 7.15 -8.99 0.41
C ILE A 57 5.69 -9.13 -0.03
N THR A 58 4.85 -9.85 0.73
CA THR A 58 3.42 -9.97 0.39
C THR A 58 2.71 -8.61 0.41
N SER A 59 3.10 -7.74 1.34
CA SER A 59 2.61 -6.37 1.43
C SER A 59 3.01 -5.55 0.20
N LEU A 60 4.26 -5.69 -0.28
CA LEU A 60 4.73 -5.02 -1.48
C LEU A 60 3.96 -5.47 -2.72
N VAL A 61 3.71 -6.77 -2.87
CA VAL A 61 2.92 -7.30 -3.99
C VAL A 61 1.51 -6.74 -3.95
N GLY A 62 0.85 -6.74 -2.78
CA GLY A 62 -0.46 -6.11 -2.60
C GLY A 62 -0.46 -4.62 -2.95
N ALA A 63 0.58 -3.90 -2.55
CA ALA A 63 0.75 -2.47 -2.83
C ALA A 63 0.89 -2.18 -4.33
N VAL A 64 1.66 -3.01 -5.05
CA VAL A 64 1.82 -2.88 -6.51
C VAL A 64 0.50 -3.19 -7.22
N VAL A 65 -0.16 -4.29 -6.84
CA VAL A 65 -1.46 -4.67 -7.44
C VAL A 65 -2.51 -3.60 -7.19
N ALA A 66 -2.58 -3.05 -5.98
CA ALA A 66 -3.51 -1.97 -5.64
C ALA A 66 -3.31 -0.69 -6.47
N GLN A 67 -2.13 -0.50 -7.07
CA GLN A 67 -1.83 0.67 -7.91
C GLN A 67 -2.07 0.43 -9.41
N ILE A 68 -2.30 -0.81 -9.85
CA ILE A 68 -2.56 -1.12 -11.27
C ILE A 68 -3.70 -0.29 -11.89
N PRO A 69 -4.87 -0.08 -11.22
CA PRO A 69 -5.95 0.70 -11.82
C PRO A 69 -5.56 2.15 -12.12
N LEU A 70 -4.57 2.70 -11.40
CA LEU A 70 -4.11 4.04 -11.66
C LEU A 70 -3.45 4.11 -13.03
N LEU A 71 -2.72 3.09 -13.50
CA LEU A 71 -1.97 3.14 -14.76
C LEU A 71 -2.84 3.46 -16.01
N GLY A 72 -4.15 3.24 -15.94
CA GLY A 72 -5.09 3.56 -17.03
C GLY A 72 -5.61 4.99 -17.04
N LEU A 73 -5.30 5.81 -16.03
CA LEU A 73 -5.71 7.21 -15.96
C LEU A 73 -4.64 8.12 -16.56
N THR A 74 -5.06 9.22 -17.18
CA THR A 74 -4.16 10.19 -17.81
C THR A 74 -3.86 11.40 -16.94
N ASP A 75 -4.73 11.68 -15.95
CA ASP A 75 -4.58 12.79 -15.02
C ASP A 75 -4.60 12.27 -13.57
N PHE A 76 -3.50 12.48 -12.86
CA PHE A 76 -3.34 12.04 -11.48
C PHE A 76 -3.13 13.24 -10.57
N PRO A 77 -3.96 13.39 -9.53
CA PRO A 77 -3.67 14.36 -8.49
C PRO A 77 -2.32 14.01 -7.85
N ALA A 78 -1.43 15.01 -7.73
CA ALA A 78 -0.08 14.80 -7.18
C ALA A 78 -0.09 14.10 -5.81
N GLY A 79 -1.08 14.38 -4.97
CA GLY A 79 -1.24 13.74 -3.67
C GLY A 79 -1.43 12.21 -3.75
N VAL A 80 -2.13 11.71 -4.79
CA VAL A 80 -2.33 10.28 -5.00
C VAL A 80 -1.02 9.61 -5.42
N LEU A 81 -0.25 10.25 -6.32
CA LEU A 81 1.06 9.76 -6.73
C LEU A 81 2.05 9.72 -5.56
N ILE A 82 2.12 10.81 -4.77
CA ILE A 82 3.00 10.89 -3.60
C ILE A 82 2.63 9.82 -2.57
N GLY A 83 1.34 9.60 -2.31
CA GLY A 83 0.85 8.54 -1.41
C GLY A 83 1.24 7.15 -1.90
N GLY A 84 1.01 6.85 -3.18
CA GLY A 84 1.37 5.57 -3.78
C GLY A 84 2.87 5.28 -3.77
N LEU A 85 3.69 6.27 -4.11
CA LEU A 85 5.15 6.14 -4.14
C LEU A 85 5.75 6.04 -2.73
N SER A 86 5.28 6.86 -1.79
CA SER A 86 5.76 6.81 -0.40
C SER A 86 5.48 5.44 0.23
N GLN A 87 4.31 4.86 -0.01
CA GLN A 87 3.99 3.50 0.43
C GLN A 87 4.99 2.46 -0.12
N LEU A 88 5.32 2.52 -1.43
CA LEU A 88 6.27 1.60 -2.04
C LEU A 88 7.69 1.78 -1.47
N ILE A 89 8.14 3.02 -1.33
CA ILE A 89 9.46 3.36 -0.79
C ILE A 89 9.61 2.81 0.63
N VAL A 90 8.63 3.06 1.51
CA VAL A 90 8.64 2.58 2.90
C VAL A 90 8.64 1.05 2.94
N THR A 91 7.82 0.40 2.10
CA THR A 91 7.73 -1.06 2.08
C THR A 91 9.05 -1.69 1.62
N VAL A 92 9.67 -1.16 0.56
CA VAL A 92 10.99 -1.62 0.08
C VAL A 92 12.06 -1.40 1.14
N PHE A 93 12.04 -0.26 1.82
CA PHE A 93 12.95 0.02 2.94
C PHE A 93 12.81 -1.01 4.06
N LEU A 94 11.59 -1.38 4.45
CA LEU A 94 11.33 -2.39 5.49
C LEU A 94 11.78 -3.81 5.08
N ILE A 95 11.63 -4.17 3.80
CA ILE A 95 12.17 -5.42 3.26
C ILE A 95 13.71 -5.43 3.38
N TRP A 96 14.36 -4.34 2.98
CA TRP A 96 15.81 -4.22 3.09
C TRP A 96 16.27 -4.27 4.56
N TYR A 97 15.60 -3.53 5.44
CA TYR A 97 15.91 -3.46 6.86
C TYR A 97 15.72 -4.80 7.55
N SER A 98 14.61 -5.51 7.29
CA SER A 98 14.37 -6.85 7.85
C SER A 98 15.43 -7.87 7.38
N LYS A 99 15.83 -7.82 6.10
CA LYS A 99 16.94 -8.64 5.58
C LYS A 99 18.27 -8.32 6.26
N TRP A 100 18.55 -7.04 6.52
CA TRP A 100 19.75 -6.61 7.23
C TRP A 100 19.75 -7.02 8.70
N ALA A 101 18.63 -6.85 9.40
CA ALA A 101 18.45 -7.30 10.78
C ALA A 101 18.63 -8.82 10.91
N LYS A 102 18.14 -9.60 9.93
CA LYS A 102 18.36 -11.06 9.87
C LYS A 102 19.84 -11.41 9.71
N ARG A 103 20.57 -10.72 8.83
CA ARG A 103 22.03 -10.93 8.65
C ARG A 103 22.83 -10.63 9.91
N LYS A 104 22.37 -9.69 10.73
CA LYS A 104 23.00 -9.36 12.02
C LYS A 104 22.59 -10.29 13.18
N GLY A 105 21.71 -11.26 12.94
CA GLY A 105 21.15 -12.12 13.99
C GLY A 105 20.23 -11.39 14.97
N TRP A 106 19.76 -10.18 14.63
CA TRP A 106 18.85 -9.41 15.49
C TRP A 106 17.43 -9.96 15.48
N ILE A 107 17.07 -10.66 14.41
CA ILE A 107 15.80 -11.37 14.25
C ILE A 107 16.09 -12.81 13.84
N SER A 108 15.35 -13.75 14.41
CA SER A 108 15.56 -15.20 14.24
C SER A 108 14.51 -15.81 13.32
#